data_AF-A0A8H9C517-F1
#
_entry.id   AF-A0A8H9C517-F1
#
_cell.length_a   1.000
_cell.length_b   1.000
_cell.length_c   1.000
_cell.angle_alpha   90.00
_cell.angle_beta   90.00
_cell.angle_gamma   90.00
#
_symmetry.space_group_name_H-M   'P 1'
#
loop_
_entity.id
_entity.type
_entity.pdbx_description
1 polymer ?
#
loop_
_entity_poly.entity_id
_entity_poly.type
_entity_poly.pdbx_seq_one_letter_code
_entity_poly.pdbx_strand_id
1 'polypeptide(L)'
;MTIMAARKTSDGKTTDGKTTDAQKGTIARVMHEFKEGELERNDGEPVTDRRQAIAIALREAGASNRESPSDNRANFRSTRAKERDTRSHATRAALYDEAKRRDIKGRSRMTRGELERALNR
;
A
#
# COMPACT_ATOMS: atom_id res chain seq x y z
N MET A 1 15.77 40.31 12.20
CA MET A 1 15.89 38.97 12.80
C MET A 1 14.52 38.31 12.66
N THR A 2 14.30 37.61 11.54
CA THR A 2 12.96 37.12 11.15
C THR A 2 12.66 35.83 11.90
N ILE A 3 11.58 35.87 12.68
CA ILE A 3 11.10 34.80 13.54
C ILE A 3 10.60 33.65 12.65
N MET A 4 11.30 32.51 12.67
CA MET A 4 10.82 31.29 12.03
C MET A 4 9.60 30.78 12.80
N ALA A 5 8.42 30.87 12.16
CA ALA A 5 7.22 30.21 12.62
C ALA A 5 7.44 28.69 12.59
N ALA A 6 7.53 28.09 13.78
CA ALA A 6 7.57 26.65 13.94
C ALA A 6 6.30 26.03 13.34
N ARG A 7 6.45 25.32 12.23
CA ARG A 7 5.37 24.56 11.59
C ARG A 7 5.01 23.41 12.52
N LYS A 8 3.95 23.62 13.31
CA LYS A 8 3.31 22.63 14.16
C LYS A 8 3.17 21.32 13.39
N THR A 9 4.01 20.35 13.74
CA THR A 9 3.90 18.98 13.23
C THR A 9 2.55 18.49 13.69
N SER A 10 1.67 18.19 12.73
CA SER A 10 0.43 17.49 13.00
C SER A 10 0.80 16.13 13.55
N ASP A 11 0.77 16.04 14.88
CA ASP A 11 0.75 14.81 15.64
C ASP A 11 -0.18 13.85 14.92
N GLY A 12 0.41 12.80 14.36
CA GLY A 12 -0.31 11.72 13.73
C GLY A 12 -1.23 11.15 14.77
N LYS A 13 -2.51 11.51 14.67
CA LYS A 13 -3.59 11.08 15.55
C LYS A 13 -3.57 9.56 15.63
N THR A 14 -2.96 9.04 16.68
CA THR A 14 -2.98 7.64 17.07
C THR A 14 -4.38 7.32 17.53
N THR A 15 -5.22 6.82 16.64
CA THR A 15 -6.45 6.14 17.01
C THR A 15 -6.06 4.76 17.54
N ASP A 16 -6.04 4.60 18.87
CA ASP A 16 -6.14 3.36 19.64
C ASP A 16 -5.52 2.10 19.02
N GLY A 17 -4.20 1.90 19.13
CA GLY A 17 -3.53 0.58 19.03
C GLY A 17 -3.82 -0.31 17.82
N LYS A 18 -4.59 0.17 16.84
CA LYS A 18 -5.12 -0.59 15.70
C LYS A 18 -4.52 0.01 14.44
N THR A 19 -4.09 -0.87 13.55
CA THR A 19 -3.57 -0.50 12.23
C THR A 19 -4.55 0.41 11.50
N THR A 20 -4.02 1.42 10.80
CA THR A 20 -4.84 2.30 9.95
C THR A 20 -5.41 1.53 8.76
N ASP A 21 -6.46 2.02 8.11
CA ASP A 21 -7.06 1.31 6.97
C ASP A 21 -6.10 1.16 5.79
N ALA A 22 -5.20 2.13 5.59
CA ALA A 22 -4.14 2.02 4.61
C ALA A 22 -3.15 0.87 4.94
N GLN A 23 -2.81 0.70 6.23
CA GLN A 23 -1.97 -0.41 6.68
C GLN A 23 -2.71 -1.74 6.58
N LYS A 24 -4.00 -1.80 6.93
CA LYS A 24 -4.84 -2.98 6.72
C LYS A 24 -4.91 -3.37 5.25
N GLY A 25 -4.98 -2.40 4.34
CA GLY A 25 -4.96 -2.63 2.90
C GLY A 25 -3.68 -3.31 2.43
N THR A 26 -2.52 -2.85 2.89
CA THR A 26 -1.23 -3.51 2.62
C THR A 26 -1.18 -4.92 3.20
N ILE A 27 -1.64 -5.12 4.45
CA ILE A 27 -1.72 -6.45 5.06
C ILE A 27 -2.61 -7.37 4.22
N ALA A 28 -3.79 -6.91 3.83
CA ALA A 28 -4.74 -7.68 3.04
C ALA A 28 -4.16 -8.04 1.65
N ARG A 29 -3.44 -7.12 1.01
CA ARG A 29 -2.74 -7.39 -0.26
C ARG A 29 -1.72 -8.50 -0.12
N VAL A 30 -0.77 -8.37 0.82
CA VAL A 30 0.27 -9.39 1.03
C VAL A 30 -0.33 -10.75 1.38
N MET A 31 -1.38 -10.77 2.22
CA MET A 31 -2.05 -12.02 2.56
C MET A 31 -2.86 -12.61 1.39
N HIS A 32 -3.31 -11.78 0.46
CA HIS A 32 -3.93 -12.25 -0.78
C HIS A 32 -2.87 -12.89 -1.70
N GLU A 33 -1.73 -12.23 -1.91
CA GLU A 33 -0.59 -12.78 -2.68
C GLU A 33 -0.14 -14.12 -2.09
N PHE A 34 -0.04 -14.23 -0.76
CA PHE A 34 0.26 -15.50 -0.09
C PHE A 34 -0.81 -16.57 -0.37
N LYS A 35 -2.09 -16.19 -0.33
CA LYS A 35 -3.21 -17.12 -0.60
C LYS A 35 -3.17 -17.65 -2.05
N GLU A 36 -2.78 -16.81 -3.00
CA GLU A 36 -2.65 -17.18 -4.41
C GLU A 36 -1.30 -17.87 -4.71
N GLY A 37 -0.37 -17.92 -3.75
CA GLY A 37 0.97 -18.52 -3.93
C GLY A 37 1.97 -17.62 -4.65
N GLU A 38 1.67 -16.32 -4.76
CA GLU A 38 2.45 -15.30 -5.46
C GLU A 38 3.38 -14.51 -4.54
N LEU A 39 3.25 -14.65 -3.21
CA LEU A 39 4.16 -13.99 -2.28
C LEU A 39 5.53 -14.68 -2.32
N GLU A 40 6.54 -14.00 -2.85
CA GLU A 40 7.88 -14.57 -3.04
C GLU A 40 8.87 -14.19 -1.93
N ARG A 41 9.84 -15.07 -1.72
CA ARG A 41 11.05 -14.82 -0.95
C ARG A 41 12.13 -14.20 -1.86
N ASN A 42 13.24 -13.77 -1.26
CA ASN A 42 14.33 -13.12 -2.02
C ASN A 42 14.99 -14.02 -3.07
N ASP A 43 14.88 -15.34 -2.93
CA ASP A 43 15.37 -16.35 -3.88
C ASP A 43 14.37 -16.63 -5.02
N GLY A 44 13.23 -15.94 -5.05
CA GLY A 44 12.17 -16.13 -6.05
C GLY A 44 11.27 -17.34 -5.78
N GLU A 45 11.51 -18.08 -4.69
CA GLU A 45 10.61 -19.16 -4.29
C GLU A 45 9.41 -18.62 -3.52
N PRO A 46 8.22 -19.23 -3.66
CA PRO A 46 7.04 -18.79 -2.93
C PRO A 46 7.20 -18.98 -1.40
N VAL A 47 6.56 -18.09 -0.66
CA VAL A 47 6.39 -18.19 0.80
C VAL A 47 5.28 -19.20 1.07
N THR A 48 5.64 -20.30 1.73
CA THR A 48 4.68 -21.37 2.09
C THR A 48 4.24 -21.30 3.55
N ASP A 49 5.07 -20.73 4.43
CA ASP A 49 4.75 -20.60 5.85
C ASP A 49 3.87 -19.37 6.12
N ARG A 50 2.70 -19.61 6.73
CA ARG A 50 1.74 -18.54 7.07
C ARG A 50 2.31 -17.55 8.08
N ARG A 51 3.17 -17.97 9.01
CA ARG A 51 3.73 -17.05 10.02
C ARG A 51 4.73 -16.09 9.37
N GLN A 52 5.50 -16.57 8.41
CA GLN A 52 6.37 -15.76 7.58
C GLN A 52 5.57 -14.74 6.76
N ALA A 53 4.48 -15.16 6.12
CA ALA A 53 3.60 -14.25 5.39
C ALA A 53 3.03 -13.14 6.29
N ILE A 54 2.57 -13.48 7.49
CA ILE A 54 2.10 -12.49 8.48
C ILE A 54 3.23 -11.53 8.88
N ALA A 55 4.45 -12.03 9.07
CA ALA A 55 5.60 -11.19 9.42
C ALA A 55 5.94 -10.20 8.28
N ILE A 56 5.91 -10.66 7.03
CA ILE A 56 6.11 -9.81 5.84
C ILE A 56 5.00 -8.76 5.77
N ALA A 57 3.74 -9.16 5.92
CA ALA A 57 2.59 -8.27 5.87
C ALA A 57 2.66 -7.15 6.92
N LEU A 58 3.01 -7.49 8.17
CA LEU A 58 3.17 -6.52 9.25
C LEU A 58 4.34 -5.57 9.01
N ARG A 59 5.46 -6.08 8.48
CA ARG A 59 6.63 -5.26 8.16
C ARG A 59 6.35 -4.29 7.01
N GLU A 60 5.75 -4.76 5.92
CA GLU A 60 5.37 -3.93 4.78
C GLU A 60 4.34 -2.86 5.14
N ALA A 61 3.42 -3.18 6.05
CA ALA A 61 2.44 -2.24 6.57
C ALA A 61 3.02 -1.27 7.62
N GLY A 62 4.28 -1.40 8.02
CA GLY A 62 4.87 -0.61 9.11
C GLY A 62 4.14 -0.78 10.43
N ALA A 63 3.67 -1.99 10.71
CA ALA A 63 2.91 -2.38 11.90
C ALA A 63 3.65 -3.45 12.72
N SER A 64 4.94 -3.66 12.45
CA SER A 64 5.75 -4.64 13.18
C SER A 64 6.05 -4.14 14.60
N ASN A 65 5.90 -5.03 15.57
CA ASN A 65 6.33 -4.77 16.95
C ASN A 65 7.83 -5.05 17.19
N ARG A 66 8.56 -5.50 16.15
CA ARG A 66 10.00 -5.78 16.20
C ARG A 66 10.87 -4.66 15.63
N GLU A 67 10.25 -3.67 15.00
CA GLU A 67 10.95 -2.54 14.36
C GLU A 67 10.65 -1.23 15.08
N SER A 68 11.57 -0.28 14.97
CA SER A 68 11.36 1.05 15.55
C SER A 68 10.21 1.79 14.85
N PRO A 69 9.58 2.79 15.49
CA PRO A 69 8.54 3.61 14.84
C PRO A 69 9.02 4.31 13.56
N SER A 70 10.29 4.70 13.49
CA SER A 70 10.90 5.29 12.29
C SER A 70 11.03 4.29 11.16
N ASP A 71 11.49 3.06 11.45
CA ASP A 71 11.66 2.01 10.45
C ASP A 71 10.30 1.56 9.91
N ASN A 72 9.33 1.35 10.79
CA ASN A 72 7.95 1.08 10.42
C ASN A 72 7.39 2.15 9.46
N ARG A 73 7.62 3.43 9.77
CA ARG A 73 7.19 4.53 8.90
C ARG A 73 7.92 4.53 7.55
N ALA A 74 9.22 4.23 7.54
CA ALA A 74 10.01 4.17 6.31
C ALA A 74 9.57 3.01 5.42
N ASN A 75 9.39 1.81 6.00
CA ASN A 75 8.93 0.61 5.31
C ASN A 75 7.54 0.84 4.70
N PHE A 76 6.58 1.34 5.48
CA PHE A 76 5.25 1.63 4.96
C PHE A 76 5.27 2.64 3.81
N ARG A 77 6.10 3.70 3.91
CA ARG A 77 6.23 4.70 2.83
C ARG A 77 6.84 4.09 1.56
N SER A 78 7.87 3.27 1.71
CA SER A 78 8.52 2.57 0.60
C SER A 78 7.56 1.60 -0.09
N THR A 79 6.85 0.77 0.67
CA THR A 79 5.83 -0.15 0.14
C THR A 79 4.74 0.60 -0.60
N ARG A 80 4.18 1.66 -0.02
CA ARG A 80 3.15 2.47 -0.68
C ARG A 80 3.64 3.15 -1.96
N ALA A 81 4.90 3.56 -2.00
CA ALA A 81 5.51 4.11 -3.21
C ALA A 81 5.60 3.03 -4.31
N LYS A 82 6.08 1.82 -3.99
CA LYS A 82 6.12 0.68 -4.92
C LYS A 82 4.73 0.26 -5.40
N GLU A 83 3.75 0.18 -4.50
CA GLU A 83 2.35 -0.14 -4.85
C GLU A 83 1.76 0.91 -5.81
N ARG A 84 2.10 2.19 -5.62
CA ARG A 84 1.68 3.25 -6.52
C ARG A 84 2.36 3.09 -7.87
N ASP A 85 3.67 2.89 -7.88
CA ASP A 85 4.47 2.75 -9.11
C ASP A 85 4.01 1.57 -9.98
N THR A 86 3.89 0.38 -9.38
CA THR A 86 3.34 -0.82 -10.04
C THR A 86 1.96 -0.57 -10.65
N ARG A 87 1.09 0.16 -9.95
CA ARG A 87 -0.22 0.56 -10.48
C ARG A 87 -0.13 1.63 -11.58
N SER A 88 0.80 2.57 -11.48
CA SER A 88 1.06 3.61 -12.49
C SER A 88 1.62 3.03 -13.79
N HIS A 89 2.30 1.88 -13.72
CA HIS A 89 2.78 1.12 -14.86
C HIS A 89 1.70 0.26 -15.55
N ALA A 90 0.49 0.14 -14.97
CA ALA A 90 -0.59 -0.61 -15.59
C ALA A 90 -1.04 0.01 -16.93
N THR A 91 -1.33 -0.85 -17.91
CA THR A 91 -1.83 -0.40 -19.22
C THR A 91 -3.21 0.23 -19.07
N ARG A 92 -3.58 1.11 -20.02
CA ARG A 92 -4.93 1.70 -20.05
C ARG A 92 -6.03 0.63 -20.05
N ALA A 93 -5.80 -0.50 -20.72
CA ALA A 93 -6.72 -1.63 -20.76
C ALA A 93 -6.88 -2.28 -19.37
N ALA A 94 -5.77 -2.58 -18.69
CA ALA A 94 -5.82 -3.14 -17.33
C ALA A 94 -6.53 -2.20 -16.35
N LEU A 95 -6.26 -0.89 -16.43
CA LEU A 95 -6.94 0.13 -15.63
C LEU A 95 -8.44 0.24 -15.99
N TYR A 96 -8.80 0.05 -17.26
CA TYR A 96 -10.20 0.05 -17.70
C TYR A 96 -10.97 -1.17 -17.16
N ASP A 97 -10.36 -2.36 -17.20
CA ASP A 97 -10.97 -3.59 -16.68
C ASP A 97 -11.13 -3.54 -15.16
N GLU A 98 -10.13 -3.03 -14.45
CA GLU A 98 -10.22 -2.76 -13.03
C GLU A 98 -11.34 -1.74 -12.72
N ALA A 99 -11.41 -0.63 -13.47
CA ALA A 99 -12.45 0.37 -13.30
C ALA A 99 -13.86 -0.17 -13.62
N LYS A 100 -13.97 -1.13 -14.55
CA LYS A 100 -15.21 -1.86 -14.83
C LYS A 100 -15.59 -2.77 -13.66
N ARG A 101 -14.63 -3.51 -13.08
CA ARG A 101 -14.86 -4.36 -11.89
C ARG A 101 -15.29 -3.56 -10.66
N ARG A 102 -14.86 -2.31 -10.54
CA ARG A 102 -15.23 -1.39 -9.46
C ARG A 102 -16.43 -0.48 -9.78
N ASP A 103 -17.12 -0.71 -10.90
CA ASP A 103 -18.28 0.09 -11.35
C ASP A 103 -18.03 1.60 -11.40
N ILE A 104 -16.82 2.02 -11.79
CA ILE A 104 -16.48 3.43 -11.93
C ILE A 104 -17.27 4.01 -13.11
N LYS A 105 -18.17 4.95 -12.81
CA LYS A 105 -18.95 5.68 -13.82
C LYS A 105 -18.03 6.55 -14.67
N GLY A 106 -18.34 6.66 -15.96
CA GLY A 106 -17.56 7.47 -16.90
C GLY A 106 -16.21 6.87 -17.34
N ARG A 107 -15.83 5.67 -16.85
CA ARG A 107 -14.57 4.97 -17.20
C ARG A 107 -14.25 4.90 -18.69
N SER A 108 -15.25 4.80 -19.57
CA SER A 108 -15.06 4.72 -21.02
C SER A 108 -14.53 6.00 -21.65
N ARG A 109 -14.76 7.14 -21.01
CA ARG A 109 -14.27 8.45 -21.44
C ARG A 109 -12.96 8.86 -20.76
N MET A 110 -12.53 8.11 -19.75
CA MET A 110 -11.31 8.41 -18.99
C MET A 110 -10.05 8.02 -19.79
N THR A 111 -9.08 8.92 -19.78
CA THR A 111 -7.70 8.67 -20.20
C THR A 111 -7.01 7.70 -19.23
N ARG A 112 -5.84 7.16 -19.62
CA ARG A 112 -5.04 6.28 -18.74
C ARG A 112 -4.82 6.92 -17.36
N GLY A 113 -4.40 8.18 -17.34
CA GLY A 113 -4.15 8.91 -16.10
C GLY A 113 -5.41 9.20 -15.28
N GLU A 114 -6.57 9.40 -15.91
CA GLU A 114 -7.84 9.58 -15.20
C GLU A 114 -8.36 8.27 -14.61
N LEU A 115 -8.21 7.15 -15.33
CA LEU A 115 -8.52 5.81 -14.80
C LEU A 115 -7.63 5.49 -13.58
N GLU A 116 -6.34 5.78 -13.68
CA GLU A 116 -5.39 5.59 -12.58
C GLU A 116 -5.77 6.41 -11.34
N ARG A 117 -6.11 7.70 -11.52
CA ARG A 117 -6.57 8.55 -10.40
C ARG A 117 -7.89 8.08 -9.81
N ALA A 118 -8.83 7.65 -10.65
CA ALA A 118 -10.13 7.16 -10.20
C ALA A 118 -10.01 5.85 -9.39
N LEU A 119 -9.03 5.01 -9.72
CA LEU A 119 -8.73 3.77 -8.98
C LEU A 119 -7.94 3.96 -7.69
N ASN A 120 -7.26 5.11 -7.57
CA ASN A 120 -6.44 5.50 -6.42
C ASN A 120 -7.18 6.32 -5.36
N ARG A 121 -8.45 6.64 -5.58
CA ARG A 121 -9.28 7.43 -4.68
C ARG A 121 -10.09 6.54 -3.74
#